data_AF-A0A422LSN3-F1
#
_entry.id   AF-A0A422LSN3-F1
#
_cell.length_a   1.000
_cell.length_b   1.000
_cell.length_c   1.000
_cell.angle_alpha   90.00
_cell.angle_beta   90.00
_cell.angle_gamma   90.00
#
_symmetry.space_group_name_H-M   'P 1'
#
loop_
_entity.id
_entity.type
_entity.pdbx_description
1 polymer ?
#
loop_
_entity_poly.entity_id
_entity_poly.type
_entity_poly.pdbx_seq_one_letter_code
_entity_poly.pdbx_strand_id
1 'polypeptide(L)'
;MDLKSSIGGNREVLNDAQSNTITPDVIDQINEIKLASSYGTSNNNESLQFVDNRVAQAKRRVHRALILFDQMLMALKSGQLKQLELLDSERKRTQMQLEGLNQELDKITVFLEQQPDSVSTQNKLAALDAEEARLKLEQSANRQTTNLLTRQSAKYQERLDQNAHYLSRNKARRQVLIDHMRALKEEDNLLSAIDQSAREANALQYLREKIETEDQVVRSLQTKVQAKLEDRHKQADELDRRLHAISEQRNGLTDKANHERSEVSEQQERQQKLTTQRRQVSVRLQQIQRVIDRRQRELTQYDEKNLMPAFIPDDRRRYFLYAGTLSPNDDEVFDGLKDLAGLFRGVIPNLNILTSTVADAEDFHPVLSVPDIGHIAHQDLYNDLALNFKGRQLTGTSYALNNRLFSEGWTQSGYGMVDTWINNDLKITVSHREDGSVKQVNYFDHNTLIKIDVMNTNNNVIATQYVEDGNNVRYEEFYRFDRTHAVMMTKEYRDNRLQLIGLRDDKNALANAFKSDVELLLWWFRRRAATANDALVVDGQSPLFQAMLGDKEAEYQIIPTFYRLEANDDLVDVVNRYQNWIHDVIALDDLSFETLLTGITHQIGLQLLNS
;
A
#
# COMPACT_ATOMS: atom_id res chain seq x y z
N MET A 1 -26.40 19.09 13.67
CA MET A 1 -27.67 19.28 12.95
C MET A 1 -27.73 18.21 11.87
N ASP A 2 -28.73 17.34 11.97
CA ASP A 2 -28.87 16.13 11.16
C ASP A 2 -28.97 16.43 9.66
N LEU A 3 -27.97 15.95 8.92
CA LEU A 3 -27.82 16.03 7.47
C LEU A 3 -28.68 15.01 6.69
N LYS A 4 -29.61 14.32 7.36
CA LYS A 4 -30.40 13.24 6.73
C LYS A 4 -31.70 13.70 6.04
N SER A 5 -32.18 14.91 6.27
CA SER A 5 -33.47 15.37 5.69
C SER A 5 -33.36 16.12 4.35
N SER A 6 -32.17 16.54 3.93
CA SER A 6 -31.95 17.26 2.66
C SER A 6 -31.59 16.34 1.47
N ILE A 7 -31.32 15.05 1.75
CA ILE A 7 -30.90 14.07 0.73
C ILE A 7 -32.12 13.40 0.04
N GLY A 8 -33.32 13.51 0.64
CA GLY A 8 -34.53 12.84 0.15
C GLY A 8 -35.06 13.37 -1.19
N GLY A 9 -34.90 14.67 -1.48
CA GLY A 9 -35.40 15.28 -2.72
C GLY A 9 -34.47 15.17 -3.92
N ASN A 10 -33.18 14.90 -3.70
CA ASN A 10 -32.20 14.75 -4.78
C ASN A 10 -31.97 13.29 -5.18
N ARG A 11 -32.49 12.31 -4.43
CA ARG A 11 -32.30 10.89 -4.73
C ARG A 11 -33.14 10.41 -5.91
N GLU A 12 -34.32 11.00 -6.12
CA GLU A 12 -35.14 10.72 -7.31
C GLU A 12 -34.52 11.35 -8.57
N VAL A 13 -33.94 12.55 -8.48
CA VAL A 13 -33.26 13.19 -9.61
C VAL A 13 -31.88 12.57 -9.90
N LEU A 14 -31.20 12.02 -8.88
CA LEU A 14 -29.93 11.30 -9.03
C LEU A 14 -30.09 9.88 -9.57
N ASN A 15 -31.20 9.21 -9.28
CA ASN A 15 -31.49 7.89 -9.86
C ASN A 15 -31.81 7.99 -11.35
N ASP A 16 -32.41 9.09 -11.81
CA ASP A 16 -32.59 9.38 -13.24
C ASP A 16 -31.31 9.92 -13.92
N ALA A 17 -30.33 10.40 -13.13
CA ALA A 17 -29.07 10.97 -13.61
C ALA A 17 -27.88 9.99 -13.66
N GLN A 18 -28.06 8.71 -13.30
CA GLN A 18 -27.03 7.68 -13.52
C GLN A 18 -26.96 7.19 -14.98
N SER A 19 -27.82 7.71 -15.86
CA SER A 19 -27.78 7.43 -17.30
C SER A 19 -26.88 8.44 -18.02
N ASN A 20 -25.55 8.34 -17.82
CA ASN A 20 -24.54 9.13 -18.55
C ASN A 20 -24.33 8.69 -20.02
N THR A 21 -25.16 7.78 -20.52
CA THR A 21 -25.13 7.31 -21.90
C THR A 21 -26.34 7.85 -22.64
N ILE A 22 -26.21 8.02 -23.96
CA ILE A 22 -27.35 7.77 -24.85
C ILE A 22 -27.95 6.46 -24.32
N THR A 23 -29.12 6.50 -23.69
CA THR A 23 -29.64 5.33 -22.98
C THR A 23 -29.53 4.12 -23.91
N PRO A 24 -29.19 2.92 -23.42
CA PRO A 24 -29.26 1.70 -24.23
C PRO A 24 -30.55 1.65 -25.05
N ASP A 25 -31.66 2.14 -24.51
CA ASP A 25 -32.92 2.41 -25.21
C ASP A 25 -32.82 3.21 -26.51
N VAL A 26 -32.01 4.28 -26.60
CA VAL A 26 -31.84 5.08 -27.81
C VAL A 26 -30.92 4.39 -28.82
N ILE A 27 -29.87 3.70 -28.38
CA ILE A 27 -29.02 2.87 -29.25
C ILE A 27 -29.82 1.68 -29.79
N ASP A 28 -30.57 0.99 -28.94
CA ASP A 28 -31.48 -0.09 -29.29
C ASP A 28 -32.59 0.40 -30.22
N GLN A 29 -33.15 1.59 -30.00
CA GLN A 29 -34.11 2.20 -30.93
C GLN A 29 -33.48 2.55 -32.27
N ILE A 30 -32.24 3.06 -32.31
CA ILE A 30 -31.52 3.32 -33.57
C ILE A 30 -31.21 2.00 -34.30
N ASN A 31 -30.80 0.97 -33.56
CA ASN A 31 -30.53 -0.37 -34.08
C ASN A 31 -31.80 -1.05 -34.58
N GLU A 32 -32.93 -0.91 -33.88
CA GLU A 32 -34.25 -1.36 -34.34
C GLU A 32 -34.69 -0.65 -35.61
N ILE A 33 -34.41 0.66 -35.76
CA ILE A 33 -34.72 1.42 -36.98
C ILE A 33 -33.84 0.93 -38.14
N LYS A 34 -32.55 0.71 -37.89
CA LYS A 34 -31.61 0.14 -38.89
C LYS A 34 -32.05 -1.27 -39.30
N LEU A 35 -32.40 -2.15 -38.35
CA LEU A 35 -32.98 -3.47 -38.63
C LEU A 35 -34.27 -3.35 -39.45
N ALA A 36 -35.23 -2.52 -39.02
CA ALA A 36 -36.49 -2.35 -39.73
C ALA A 36 -36.29 -1.83 -41.17
N SER A 37 -35.27 -1.00 -41.39
CA SER A 37 -34.91 -0.52 -42.73
C SER A 37 -34.20 -1.57 -43.59
N SER A 38 -33.45 -2.51 -43.01
CA SER A 38 -32.82 -3.61 -43.74
C SER A 38 -33.82 -4.70 -44.16
N TYR A 39 -34.95 -4.83 -43.47
CA TYR A 39 -36.08 -5.70 -43.87
C TYR A 39 -36.98 -5.09 -44.96
N GLY A 40 -36.75 -3.83 -45.36
CA GLY A 40 -37.54 -3.09 -46.34
C GLY A 40 -37.29 -3.46 -47.80
N THR A 41 -37.39 -4.74 -48.17
CA THR A 41 -37.41 -5.21 -49.58
C THR A 41 -38.77 -5.80 -49.95
N SER A 42 -39.86 -5.12 -49.58
CA SER A 42 -41.22 -5.49 -49.99
C SER A 42 -41.90 -4.31 -50.70
N ASN A 43 -42.28 -4.51 -51.96
CA ASN A 43 -42.83 -3.53 -52.90
C ASN A 43 -44.28 -3.11 -52.59
N ASN A 44 -44.60 -2.74 -51.35
CA ASN A 44 -45.92 -2.24 -50.97
C ASN A 44 -45.82 -0.80 -50.43
N ASN A 45 -46.48 0.15 -51.11
CA ASN A 45 -46.49 1.58 -50.77
C ASN A 45 -47.02 1.89 -49.35
N GLU A 46 -47.90 1.04 -48.80
CA GLU A 46 -48.39 1.18 -47.42
C GLU A 46 -47.32 0.82 -46.38
N SER A 47 -46.41 -0.10 -46.69
CA SER A 47 -45.28 -0.50 -45.84
C SER A 47 -44.23 0.61 -45.76
N LEU A 48 -43.97 1.29 -46.88
CA LEU A 48 -43.08 2.45 -46.96
C LEU A 48 -43.58 3.64 -46.13
N GLN A 49 -44.88 3.98 -46.21
CA GLN A 49 -45.47 5.05 -45.39
C GLN A 49 -45.44 4.73 -43.89
N PHE A 50 -45.62 3.46 -43.51
CA PHE A 50 -45.51 3.04 -42.11
C PHE A 50 -44.07 3.16 -41.58
N VAL A 51 -43.08 2.75 -42.39
CA VAL A 51 -41.65 2.91 -42.08
C VAL A 51 -41.26 4.38 -42.00
N ASP A 52 -41.67 5.22 -42.96
CA ASP A 52 -41.40 6.66 -42.96
C ASP A 52 -42.00 7.38 -41.74
N ASN A 53 -43.22 7.00 -41.34
CA ASN A 53 -43.83 7.54 -40.13
C ASN A 53 -43.11 7.09 -38.85
N ARG A 54 -42.67 5.83 -38.76
CA ARG A 54 -41.84 5.36 -37.63
C ARG A 54 -40.49 6.09 -37.59
N VAL A 55 -39.83 6.29 -38.74
CA VAL A 55 -38.57 7.04 -38.84
C VAL A 55 -38.78 8.51 -38.43
N ALA A 56 -39.85 9.16 -38.86
CA ALA A 56 -40.16 10.54 -38.50
C ALA A 56 -40.53 10.69 -37.01
N GLN A 57 -41.18 9.69 -36.43
CA GLN A 57 -41.51 9.67 -35.00
C GLN A 57 -40.26 9.40 -34.16
N ALA A 58 -39.39 8.51 -34.60
CA ALA A 58 -38.08 8.26 -33.99
C ALA A 58 -37.17 9.48 -34.05
N LYS A 59 -37.04 10.16 -35.20
CA LYS A 59 -36.28 11.42 -35.33
C LYS A 59 -36.76 12.47 -34.33
N ARG A 60 -38.07 12.59 -34.12
CA ARG A 60 -38.65 13.50 -33.12
C ARG A 60 -38.34 13.08 -31.68
N ARG A 61 -38.29 11.78 -31.39
CA ARG A 61 -37.89 11.26 -30.07
C ARG A 61 -36.40 11.51 -29.80
N VAL A 62 -35.52 11.22 -30.77
CA VAL A 62 -34.09 11.51 -30.70
C VAL A 62 -33.84 13.01 -30.49
N HIS A 63 -34.52 13.88 -31.23
CA HIS A 63 -34.38 15.33 -31.06
C HIS A 63 -34.81 15.81 -29.66
N ARG A 64 -35.88 15.24 -29.09
CA ARG A 64 -36.29 15.55 -27.70
C ARG A 64 -35.29 15.00 -26.68
N ALA A 65 -34.74 13.81 -26.91
CA ALA A 65 -33.71 13.22 -26.05
C ALA A 65 -32.44 14.08 -26.04
N LEU A 66 -32.02 14.61 -27.19
CA LEU A 66 -30.88 15.54 -27.29
C LEU A 66 -31.12 16.83 -26.48
N ILE A 67 -32.30 17.43 -26.56
CA ILE A 67 -32.64 18.62 -25.77
C ILE A 67 -32.62 18.33 -24.26
N LEU A 68 -33.15 17.17 -23.85
CA LEU A 68 -33.12 16.73 -22.45
C LEU A 68 -31.69 16.48 -21.98
N PHE A 69 -30.86 15.87 -22.83
CA PHE A 69 -29.44 15.64 -22.56
C PHE A 69 -28.69 16.96 -22.35
N ASP A 70 -28.89 17.96 -23.22
CA ASP A 70 -28.29 19.30 -23.06
C ASP A 70 -28.72 19.97 -21.73
N GLN A 71 -29.99 19.85 -21.36
CA GLN A 71 -30.50 20.36 -20.09
C GLN A 71 -29.89 19.63 -18.88
N MET A 72 -29.74 18.31 -18.96
CA MET A 72 -29.09 17.50 -17.93
C MET A 72 -27.60 17.83 -17.81
N LEU A 73 -26.90 18.00 -18.93
CA LEU A 73 -25.49 18.40 -18.98
C LEU A 73 -25.28 19.78 -18.31
N MET A 74 -26.15 20.74 -18.59
CA MET A 74 -26.13 22.07 -17.96
C MET A 74 -26.41 22.00 -16.46
N ALA A 75 -27.36 21.17 -16.02
CA ALA A 75 -27.66 20.96 -14.61
C ALA A 75 -26.48 20.28 -13.88
N LEU A 76 -25.83 19.30 -14.50
CA LEU A 76 -24.65 18.61 -13.97
C LEU A 76 -23.46 19.58 -13.85
N LYS A 77 -23.16 20.36 -14.90
CA LYS A 77 -22.15 21.42 -14.87
C LYS A 77 -22.41 22.42 -13.74
N SER A 78 -23.66 22.89 -13.61
CA SER A 78 -24.06 23.80 -12.53
C SER A 78 -23.86 23.18 -11.14
N GLY A 79 -24.20 21.90 -10.97
CA GLY A 79 -23.98 21.16 -9.73
C GLY A 79 -22.50 21.00 -9.39
N GLN A 80 -21.67 20.67 -10.38
CA GLN A 80 -20.21 20.55 -10.21
C GLN A 80 -19.56 21.91 -9.91
N LEU A 81 -20.00 23.00 -10.55
CA LEU A 81 -19.53 24.36 -10.25
C LEU A 81 -19.83 24.76 -8.80
N LYS A 82 -21.04 24.48 -8.30
CA LYS A 82 -21.37 24.71 -6.87
C LYS A 82 -20.49 23.90 -5.92
N GLN A 83 -20.17 22.66 -6.27
CA GLN A 83 -19.26 21.83 -5.48
C GLN A 83 -17.82 22.37 -5.50
N LEU A 84 -17.35 22.89 -6.64
CA LEU A 84 -16.07 23.59 -6.73
C LEU A 84 -16.02 24.85 -5.86
N GLU A 85 -17.09 25.65 -5.83
CA GLU A 85 -17.17 26.84 -4.97
C GLU A 85 -17.07 26.47 -3.48
N LEU A 86 -17.73 25.37 -3.08
CA LEU A 86 -17.64 24.84 -1.72
C LEU A 86 -16.22 24.35 -1.39
N LEU A 87 -15.59 23.60 -2.29
CA LEU A 87 -14.21 23.12 -2.13
C LEU A 87 -13.20 24.27 -2.10
N ASP A 88 -13.37 25.30 -2.94
CA ASP A 88 -12.52 26.50 -2.94
C ASP A 88 -12.66 27.28 -1.63
N SER A 89 -13.89 27.37 -1.10
CA SER A 89 -14.16 27.95 0.21
C SER A 89 -13.50 27.14 1.33
N GLU A 90 -13.54 25.81 1.26
CA GLU A 90 -12.84 24.93 2.20
C GLU A 90 -11.32 25.10 2.10
N ARG A 91 -10.76 25.14 0.89
CA ARG A 91 -9.35 25.40 0.62
C ARG A 91 -8.89 26.69 1.28
N LYS A 92 -9.61 27.79 1.08
CA LYS A 92 -9.30 29.11 1.69
C LYS A 92 -9.30 29.03 3.21
N ARG A 93 -10.27 28.34 3.82
CA ARG A 93 -10.31 28.14 5.28
C ARG A 93 -9.12 27.32 5.78
N THR A 94 -8.79 26.22 5.10
CA THR A 94 -7.63 25.38 5.45
C THR A 94 -6.31 26.14 5.27
N GLN A 95 -6.20 27.00 4.25
CA GLN A 95 -5.04 27.85 4.04
C GLN A 95 -4.88 28.89 5.17
N MET A 96 -5.94 29.58 5.58
CA MET A 96 -5.90 30.49 6.73
C MET A 96 -5.50 29.76 8.03
N GLN A 97 -5.97 28.53 8.22
CA GLN A 97 -5.55 27.70 9.35
C GLN A 97 -4.05 27.38 9.31
N LEU A 98 -3.50 27.07 8.13
CA LEU A 98 -2.07 26.81 7.95
C LEU A 98 -1.23 28.05 8.24
N GLU A 99 -1.66 29.22 7.77
CA GLU A 99 -1.01 30.50 8.06
C GLU A 99 -1.01 30.82 9.57
N GLY A 100 -2.13 30.59 10.27
CA GLY A 100 -2.22 30.74 11.72
C GLY A 100 -1.26 29.80 12.47
N LEU A 101 -1.17 28.54 12.04
CA LEU A 101 -0.22 27.58 12.62
C LEU A 101 1.24 27.97 12.39
N ASN A 102 1.57 28.49 11.20
CA ASN A 102 2.92 28.98 10.91
C ASN A 102 3.28 30.18 11.79
N GLN A 103 2.37 31.14 11.97
CA GLN A 103 2.59 32.28 12.88
C GLN A 103 2.81 31.85 14.34
N GLU A 104 2.09 30.82 14.82
CA GLU A 104 2.34 30.27 16.16
C GLU A 104 3.68 29.55 16.27
N LEU A 105 4.06 28.78 15.25
CA LEU A 105 5.37 28.11 15.21
C LEU A 105 6.53 29.12 15.16
N ASP A 106 6.38 30.21 14.43
CA ASP A 106 7.39 31.28 14.37
C ASP A 106 7.57 31.93 15.75
N LYS A 107 6.47 32.21 16.47
CA LYS A 107 6.54 32.75 17.84
C LYS A 107 7.28 31.80 18.81
N ILE A 108 7.02 30.50 18.73
CA ILE A 108 7.71 29.50 19.56
C ILE A 108 9.19 29.39 19.17
N THR A 109 9.49 29.45 17.87
CA THR A 109 10.87 29.39 17.38
C THR A 109 11.68 30.58 17.89
N VAL A 110 11.12 31.79 17.79
CA VAL A 110 11.73 33.00 18.37
C VAL A 110 11.91 32.88 19.87
N PHE A 111 10.93 32.35 20.61
CA PHE A 111 11.05 32.10 22.05
C PHE A 111 12.19 31.14 22.39
N LEU A 112 12.35 30.06 21.63
CA LEU A 112 13.41 29.06 21.84
C LEU A 112 14.80 29.59 21.46
N GLU A 113 14.90 30.43 20.41
CA GLU A 113 16.15 31.07 19.99
C GLU A 113 16.61 32.18 20.95
N GLN A 114 15.67 32.85 21.62
CA GLN A 114 15.95 33.91 22.60
C GLN A 114 16.26 33.38 24.01
N GLN A 115 16.29 32.06 24.21
CA GLN A 115 16.59 31.49 25.53
C GLN A 115 18.03 31.85 25.95
N PRO A 116 18.21 32.44 27.14
CA PRO A 116 19.54 32.80 27.63
C PRO A 116 20.42 31.56 27.84
N ASP A 117 21.72 31.70 27.59
CA ASP A 117 22.72 30.64 27.75
C ASP A 117 22.62 29.95 29.12
N SER A 118 22.07 28.74 29.14
CA SER A 118 21.99 27.85 30.32
C SER A 118 23.35 27.59 30.97
N VAL A 119 24.44 27.84 30.23
CA VAL A 119 25.84 27.82 30.68
C VAL A 119 26.07 28.83 31.82
N SER A 120 25.42 30.00 31.81
CA SER A 120 25.60 31.02 32.85
C SER A 120 25.04 30.58 34.21
N THR A 121 23.85 29.97 34.22
CA THR A 121 23.20 29.49 35.45
C THR A 121 23.90 28.24 35.99
N GLN A 122 24.35 27.33 35.10
CA GLN A 122 25.14 26.16 35.51
C GLN A 122 26.49 26.55 36.12
N ASN A 123 27.20 27.52 35.53
CA ASN A 123 28.47 28.01 36.07
C ASN A 123 28.29 28.65 37.46
N LYS A 124 27.19 29.36 37.68
CA LYS A 124 26.85 29.93 39.01
C LYS A 124 26.54 28.86 40.05
N LEU A 125 25.78 27.82 39.67
CA LEU A 125 25.51 26.68 40.55
C LEU A 125 26.79 25.93 40.92
N ALA A 126 27.66 25.65 39.94
CA ALA A 126 28.94 24.99 40.18
C ALA A 126 29.87 25.81 41.10
N ALA A 127 29.85 27.14 40.98
CA ALA A 127 30.59 28.03 41.87
C ALA A 127 30.05 27.98 43.31
N LEU A 128 28.72 27.96 43.49
CA LEU A 128 28.10 27.83 44.80
C LEU A 128 28.37 26.46 45.45
N ASP A 129 28.34 25.37 44.67
CA ASP A 129 28.65 24.02 45.17
C ASP A 129 30.11 23.92 45.66
N ALA A 130 31.05 24.53 44.92
CA ALA A 130 32.45 24.60 45.31
C ALA A 130 32.64 25.42 46.60
N GLU A 131 31.90 26.51 46.76
CA GLU A 131 31.94 27.35 47.96
C GLU A 131 31.30 26.65 49.18
N GLU A 132 30.16 25.98 49.01
CA GLU A 132 29.51 25.18 50.07
C GLU A 132 30.44 24.05 50.56
N ALA A 133 31.09 23.33 49.64
CA ALA A 133 32.05 22.28 49.99
C ALA A 133 33.23 22.84 50.79
N ARG A 134 33.76 24.00 50.40
CA ARG A 134 34.83 24.69 51.12
C ARG A 134 34.40 25.10 52.53
N LEU A 135 33.21 25.69 52.69
CA LEU A 135 32.70 26.11 54.00
C LEU A 135 32.41 24.93 54.92
N LYS A 136 31.90 23.80 54.41
CA LYS A 136 31.70 22.57 55.21
C LYS A 136 33.02 21.98 55.72
N LEU A 137 34.07 22.03 54.91
CA LEU A 137 35.42 21.64 55.34
C LEU A 137 35.93 22.55 56.47
N GLU A 138 35.73 23.87 56.34
CA GLU A 138 36.10 24.85 57.36
C GLU A 138 35.31 24.64 58.66
N GLN A 139 34.00 24.38 58.56
CA GLN A 139 33.13 24.08 59.70
C GLN A 139 33.57 22.80 60.43
N SER A 140 33.94 21.75 59.68
CA SER A 140 34.46 20.50 60.23
C SER A 140 35.78 20.73 60.98
N ALA A 141 36.72 21.48 60.39
CA ALA A 141 37.99 21.84 61.02
C ALA A 141 37.77 22.70 62.29
N ASN A 142 36.81 23.62 62.24
CA ASN A 142 36.42 24.43 63.39
C ASN A 142 35.88 23.55 64.53
N ARG A 143 34.96 22.61 64.24
CA ARG A 143 34.42 21.65 65.22
C ARG A 143 35.49 20.77 65.85
N GLN A 144 36.45 20.27 65.06
CA GLN A 144 37.57 19.49 65.59
C GLN A 144 38.41 20.32 66.57
N THR A 145 38.71 21.56 66.22
CA THR A 145 39.47 22.49 67.06
C THR A 145 38.71 22.84 68.34
N THR A 146 37.41 23.12 68.24
CA THR A 146 36.53 23.37 69.41
C THR A 146 36.53 22.18 70.35
N ASN A 147 36.35 20.95 69.85
CA ASN A 147 36.37 19.74 70.67
C ASN A 147 37.71 19.55 71.40
N LEU A 148 38.83 19.85 70.75
CA LEU A 148 40.16 19.81 71.37
C LEU A 148 40.28 20.85 72.49
N LEU A 149 39.85 22.08 72.25
CA LEU A 149 39.85 23.16 73.25
C LEU A 149 38.90 22.87 74.42
N THR A 150 37.72 22.29 74.17
CA THR A 150 36.78 21.87 75.22
C THR A 150 37.38 20.78 76.10
N ARG A 151 38.04 19.77 75.51
CA ARG A 151 38.78 18.74 76.26
C ARG A 151 39.93 19.35 77.07
N GLN A 152 40.65 20.31 76.50
CA GLN A 152 41.73 21.01 77.20
C GLN A 152 41.20 21.84 78.37
N SER A 153 40.08 22.56 78.18
CA SER A 153 39.38 23.31 79.23
C SER A 153 38.90 22.38 80.34
N ALA A 154 38.29 21.24 80.00
CA ALA A 154 37.85 20.22 80.96
C ALA A 154 39.03 19.65 81.77
N LYS A 155 40.19 19.40 81.15
CA LYS A 155 41.40 18.98 81.87
C LYS A 155 41.93 20.05 82.82
N TYR A 156 41.87 21.33 82.43
CA TYR A 156 42.24 22.42 83.34
C TYR A 156 41.26 22.56 84.49
N GLN A 157 39.96 22.39 84.24
CA GLN A 157 38.94 22.39 85.29
C GLN A 157 39.12 21.20 86.24
N GLU A 158 39.33 19.99 85.71
CA GLU A 158 39.58 18.80 86.52
C GLU A 158 40.84 18.96 87.38
N ARG A 159 41.92 19.56 86.85
CA ARG A 159 43.11 19.89 87.65
C ARG A 159 42.80 20.89 88.75
N LEU A 160 42.02 21.94 88.48
CA LEU A 160 41.62 22.90 89.51
C LEU A 160 40.73 22.24 90.58
N ASP A 161 39.83 21.34 90.20
CA ASP A 161 38.96 20.62 91.14
C ASP A 161 39.76 19.59 91.97
N GLN A 162 40.69 18.88 91.33
CA GLN A 162 41.64 17.98 92.03
C GLN A 162 42.49 18.77 93.02
N ASN A 163 43.08 19.90 92.60
CA ASN A 163 43.86 20.78 93.47
C ASN A 163 43.01 21.30 94.63
N ALA A 164 41.76 21.69 94.39
CA ALA A 164 40.82 22.10 95.44
C ALA A 164 40.49 20.95 96.42
N HIS A 165 40.28 19.72 95.92
CA HIS A 165 40.06 18.54 96.75
C HIS A 165 41.30 18.15 97.57
N TYR A 166 42.50 18.17 96.96
CA TYR A 166 43.76 17.91 97.66
C TYR A 166 44.01 18.96 98.73
N LEU A 167 43.84 20.25 98.41
CA LEU A 167 43.97 21.34 99.38
C LEU A 167 42.96 21.19 100.53
N SER A 168 41.71 20.82 100.25
CA SER A 168 40.68 20.59 101.27
C SER A 168 41.00 19.39 102.17
N ARG A 169 41.36 18.24 101.58
CA ARG A 169 41.73 17.02 102.32
C ARG A 169 43.00 17.20 103.13
N ASN A 170 44.00 17.88 102.57
CA ASN A 170 45.26 18.16 103.27
C ASN A 170 45.05 19.19 104.37
N LYS A 171 44.17 20.18 104.18
CA LYS A 171 43.75 21.09 105.26
C LYS A 171 43.08 20.32 106.40
N ALA A 172 42.16 19.40 106.09
CA ALA A 172 41.50 18.56 107.07
C ALA A 172 42.46 17.58 107.76
N ARG A 173 43.34 16.90 107.02
CA ARG A 173 44.30 15.93 107.57
C ARG A 173 45.38 16.62 108.39
N ARG A 174 45.86 17.78 107.95
CA ARG A 174 46.76 18.62 108.76
C ARG A 174 46.09 19.00 110.07
N GLN A 175 44.80 19.35 110.03
CA GLN A 175 44.03 19.63 111.24
C GLN A 175 43.90 18.40 112.15
N VAL A 176 43.54 17.24 111.58
CA VAL A 176 43.43 15.98 112.33
C VAL A 176 44.78 15.53 112.89
N LEU A 177 45.89 15.65 112.17
CA LEU A 177 47.23 15.36 112.69
C LEU A 177 47.57 16.30 113.84
N ILE A 178 47.26 17.60 113.70
CA ILE A 178 47.39 18.58 114.78
C ILE A 178 46.58 18.17 116.02
N ASP A 179 45.37 17.62 115.82
CA ASP A 179 44.50 17.20 116.92
C ASP A 179 44.86 15.81 117.48
N HIS A 180 45.36 14.88 116.65
CA HIS A 180 45.76 13.53 117.05
C HIS A 180 47.12 13.50 117.73
N MET A 181 48.08 14.33 117.27
CA MET A 181 49.30 14.64 118.04
C MET A 181 48.95 15.08 119.46
N ARG A 182 47.82 15.77 119.62
CA ARG A 182 47.30 16.23 120.90
C ARG A 182 46.78 15.05 121.72
N ALA A 183 45.90 14.22 121.15
CA ALA A 183 45.28 13.07 121.83
C ALA A 183 46.27 11.96 122.23
N LEU A 184 47.32 11.69 121.44
CA LEU A 184 48.28 10.61 121.74
C LEU A 184 49.31 10.98 122.79
N LYS A 185 49.64 12.27 122.86
CA LYS A 185 50.48 12.77 123.94
C LYS A 185 49.79 12.51 125.28
N GLU A 186 48.47 12.61 125.28
CA GLU A 186 47.62 12.38 126.43
C GLU A 186 47.40 10.88 126.75
N GLU A 187 47.99 9.93 125.99
CA GLU A 187 47.74 8.48 126.17
C GLU A 187 48.99 7.63 126.46
N ASP A 188 49.93 8.20 127.19
CA ASP A 188 50.94 7.46 127.94
C ASP A 188 51.67 6.31 127.22
N ASN A 189 52.05 6.61 125.99
CA ASN A 189 53.33 7.30 125.82
C ASN A 189 53.83 7.10 124.40
N LEU A 190 52.91 7.32 123.47
CA LEU A 190 53.11 7.28 122.03
C LEU A 190 53.95 8.50 121.59
N LEU A 191 55.21 8.56 122.07
CA LEU A 191 56.20 9.59 121.78
C LEU A 191 56.71 9.53 120.32
N SER A 192 56.88 8.33 119.74
CA SER A 192 57.19 8.14 118.31
C SER A 192 56.07 8.65 117.40
N ALA A 193 54.84 8.62 117.90
CA ALA A 193 53.68 8.94 117.08
C ALA A 193 53.53 10.45 116.83
N ILE A 194 54.16 11.31 117.64
CA ILE A 194 54.07 12.77 117.51
C ILE A 194 55.11 13.34 116.53
N ASP A 195 56.37 12.93 116.64
CA ASP A 195 57.45 13.46 115.79
C ASP A 195 57.20 13.16 114.30
N GLN A 196 56.56 12.03 114.01
CA GLN A 196 56.09 11.69 112.66
C GLN A 196 55.00 12.64 112.17
N SER A 197 54.09 13.00 113.08
CA SER A 197 52.95 13.85 112.76
C SER A 197 53.35 15.32 112.49
N ALA A 198 54.41 15.85 113.11
CA ALA A 198 54.89 17.22 112.85
C ALA A 198 55.64 17.38 111.51
N ARG A 199 56.47 16.39 111.15
CA ARG A 199 57.12 16.36 109.84
C ARG A 199 56.09 16.27 108.71
N GLU A 200 55.02 15.51 108.92
CA GLU A 200 53.89 15.46 108.00
C GLU A 200 53.20 16.84 107.85
N ALA A 201 53.01 17.60 108.93
CA ALA A 201 52.30 18.89 108.87
C ALA A 201 53.03 20.00 108.08
N ASN A 202 54.36 20.07 108.13
CA ASN A 202 55.15 21.07 107.37
C ASN A 202 55.29 20.69 105.90
N ALA A 203 55.44 19.39 105.61
CA ALA A 203 55.39 18.90 104.22
C ALA A 203 54.08 19.32 103.54
N LEU A 204 52.95 19.27 104.26
CA LEU A 204 51.65 19.72 103.75
C LEU A 204 51.55 21.24 103.49
N GLN A 205 52.31 22.10 104.20
CA GLN A 205 52.29 23.57 103.99
C GLN A 205 53.02 23.98 102.71
N TYR A 206 54.23 23.44 102.49
CA TYR A 206 54.99 23.70 101.25
C TYR A 206 54.22 23.20 100.02
N LEU A 207 53.56 22.04 100.14
CA LEU A 207 52.67 21.51 99.11
C LEU A 207 51.53 22.47 98.77
N ARG A 208 50.95 23.18 99.76
CA ARG A 208 49.87 24.14 99.54
C ARG A 208 50.32 25.34 98.68
N GLU A 209 51.44 25.98 99.01
CA GLU A 209 51.92 27.17 98.27
C GLU A 209 52.31 26.82 96.82
N LYS A 210 52.86 25.62 96.62
CA LYS A 210 53.15 25.11 95.28
C LYS A 210 51.87 24.84 94.47
N ILE A 211 50.83 24.29 95.08
CA ILE A 211 49.54 24.09 94.42
C ILE A 211 48.86 25.44 94.10
N GLU A 212 48.93 26.44 94.98
CA GLU A 212 48.33 27.76 94.75
C GLU A 212 48.98 28.53 93.58
N THR A 213 50.30 28.41 93.42
CA THR A 213 51.00 28.98 92.24
C THR A 213 50.67 28.23 90.95
N GLU A 214 50.55 26.90 91.01
CA GLU A 214 50.08 26.10 89.87
C GLU A 214 48.64 26.47 89.48
N ASP A 215 47.73 26.67 90.44
CA ASP A 215 46.36 27.10 90.20
C ASP A 215 46.28 28.45 89.47
N GLN A 216 47.13 29.43 89.81
CA GLN A 216 47.17 30.71 89.11
C GLN A 216 47.56 30.55 87.64
N VAL A 217 48.56 29.71 87.35
CA VAL A 217 48.98 29.41 85.98
C VAL A 217 47.86 28.68 85.23
N VAL A 218 47.25 27.65 85.83
CA VAL A 218 46.15 26.89 85.24
C VAL A 218 44.94 27.78 84.95
N ARG A 219 44.57 28.69 85.86
CA ARG A 219 43.49 29.68 85.63
C ARG A 219 43.81 30.60 84.45
N SER A 220 45.04 31.10 84.34
CA SER A 220 45.43 31.95 83.21
C SER A 220 45.32 31.22 81.86
N LEU A 221 45.69 29.93 81.84
CA LEU A 221 45.56 29.06 80.67
C LEU A 221 44.09 28.76 80.36
N GLN A 222 43.27 28.54 81.38
CA GLN A 222 41.83 28.34 81.24
C GLN A 222 41.16 29.58 80.63
N THR A 223 41.46 30.79 81.11
CA THR A 223 40.93 32.03 80.52
C THR A 223 41.34 32.19 79.05
N LYS A 224 42.60 31.87 78.71
CA LYS A 224 43.07 31.90 77.31
C LYS A 224 42.36 30.87 76.43
N VAL A 225 42.10 29.67 76.94
CA VAL A 225 41.33 28.63 76.23
C VAL A 225 39.87 29.05 76.09
N GLN A 226 39.29 29.66 77.11
CA GLN A 226 37.90 30.14 77.09
C GLN A 226 37.70 31.26 76.07
N ALA A 227 38.61 32.24 76.00
CA ALA A 227 38.58 33.27 74.97
C ALA A 227 38.70 32.68 73.55
N LYS A 228 39.57 31.68 73.36
CA LYS A 228 39.66 30.94 72.08
C LYS A 228 38.39 30.16 71.77
N LEU A 229 37.72 29.57 72.76
CA LEU A 229 36.43 28.89 72.56
C LEU A 229 35.35 29.88 72.13
N GLU A 230 35.26 31.04 72.76
CA GLU A 230 34.31 32.10 72.37
C GLU A 230 34.52 32.58 70.94
N ASP A 231 35.77 32.82 70.53
CA ASP A 231 36.08 33.20 69.14
C ASP A 231 35.72 32.08 68.15
N ARG A 232 35.94 30.81 68.52
CA ARG A 232 35.57 29.65 67.70
C ARG A 232 34.07 29.45 67.59
N HIS A 233 33.31 29.74 68.65
CA HIS A 233 31.86 29.77 68.62
C HIS A 233 31.33 30.87 67.70
N LYS A 234 31.88 32.09 67.78
CA LYS A 234 31.54 33.18 66.84
C LYS A 234 31.85 32.80 65.39
N GLN A 235 32.97 32.13 65.14
CA GLN A 235 33.31 31.60 63.82
C GLN A 235 32.33 30.52 63.35
N ALA A 236 31.86 29.65 64.26
CA ALA A 236 30.86 28.65 63.93
C ALA A 236 29.53 29.29 63.52
N ASP A 237 29.06 30.28 64.28
CA ASP A 237 27.82 31.01 63.97
C ASP A 237 27.91 31.74 62.62
N GLU A 238 29.07 32.35 62.31
CA GLU A 238 29.32 33.00 61.02
C GLU A 238 29.34 32.01 59.85
N LEU A 239 29.98 30.84 60.02
CA LEU A 239 29.98 29.78 59.01
C LEU A 239 28.56 29.24 58.77
N ASP A 240 27.76 29.08 59.82
CA ASP A 240 26.37 28.63 59.73
C ASP A 240 25.50 29.65 58.97
N ARG A 241 25.68 30.95 59.23
CA ARG A 241 24.99 32.02 58.47
C ARG A 241 25.38 32.01 57.00
N ARG A 242 26.66 31.86 56.67
CA ARG A 242 27.13 31.80 55.27
C ARG A 242 26.61 30.57 54.54
N LEU A 243 26.64 29.41 55.20
CA LEU A 243 26.05 28.17 54.65
C LEU A 243 24.55 28.33 54.40
N HIS A 244 23.83 29.00 55.30
CA HIS A 244 22.40 29.27 55.11
C HIS A 244 22.15 30.19 53.91
N ALA A 245 22.90 31.28 53.78
CA ALA A 245 22.78 32.21 52.65
C ALA A 245 23.09 31.55 51.30
N ILE A 246 24.14 30.72 51.23
CA ILE A 246 24.46 29.94 50.02
C ILE A 246 23.35 28.95 49.71
N SER A 247 22.80 28.27 50.72
CA SER A 247 21.68 27.34 50.52
C SER A 247 20.43 28.06 49.97
N GLU A 248 20.09 29.23 50.48
CA GLU A 248 18.96 30.03 49.98
C GLU A 248 19.19 30.47 48.52
N GLN A 249 20.39 30.98 48.21
CA GLN A 249 20.75 31.40 46.87
C GLN A 249 20.75 30.22 45.87
N ARG A 250 21.25 29.06 46.29
CA ARG A 250 21.25 27.84 45.49
C ARG A 250 19.81 27.37 45.22
N ASN A 251 18.96 27.35 46.24
CA ASN A 251 17.56 26.97 46.08
C ASN A 251 16.84 27.91 45.11
N GLY A 252 16.99 29.23 45.26
CA GLY A 252 16.39 30.20 44.34
C GLY A 252 16.88 30.08 42.89
N LEU A 253 18.18 29.82 42.67
CA LEU A 253 18.71 29.56 41.32
C LEU A 253 18.25 28.21 40.76
N THR A 254 18.09 27.20 41.60
CA THR A 254 17.59 25.88 41.20
C THR A 254 16.13 25.95 40.80
N ASP A 255 15.30 26.66 41.57
CA ASP A 255 13.89 26.88 41.25
C ASP A 255 13.74 27.66 39.94
N LYS A 256 14.55 28.70 39.75
CA LYS A 256 14.60 29.44 38.48
C LYS A 256 15.01 28.55 37.30
N ALA A 257 16.06 27.74 37.46
CA ALA A 257 16.53 26.84 36.41
C ALA A 257 15.49 25.74 36.08
N ASN A 258 14.79 25.22 37.09
CA ASN A 258 13.72 24.25 36.90
C ASN A 258 12.50 24.87 36.21
N HIS A 259 12.14 26.11 36.56
CA HIS A 259 11.06 26.84 35.91
C HIS A 259 11.38 27.10 34.43
N GLU A 260 12.58 27.63 34.11
CA GLU A 260 13.04 27.85 32.73
C GLU A 260 13.05 26.53 31.93
N ARG A 261 13.52 25.42 32.53
CA ARG A 261 13.47 24.09 31.88
C ARG A 261 12.04 23.60 31.64
N SER A 262 11.14 23.83 32.59
CA SER A 262 9.72 23.48 32.44
C SER A 262 9.09 24.26 31.29
N GLU A 263 9.29 25.57 31.25
CA GLU A 263 8.76 26.43 30.17
C GLU A 263 9.33 26.03 28.80
N VAL A 264 10.64 25.76 28.71
CA VAL A 264 11.24 25.27 27.46
C VAL A 264 10.66 23.91 27.05
N SER A 265 10.50 22.98 28.00
CA SER A 265 9.90 21.68 27.73
C SER A 265 8.44 21.79 27.25
N GLU A 266 7.64 22.65 27.89
CA GLU A 266 6.25 22.91 27.49
C GLU A 266 6.18 23.53 26.09
N GLN A 267 7.07 24.47 25.77
CA GLN A 267 7.13 25.08 24.44
C GLN A 267 7.63 24.10 23.37
N GLN A 268 8.57 23.21 23.69
CA GLN A 268 9.01 22.14 22.79
C GLN A 268 7.87 21.14 22.52
N GLU A 269 7.12 20.74 23.55
CA GLU A 269 5.95 19.85 23.39
C GLU A 269 4.88 20.54 22.54
N ARG A 270 4.62 21.83 22.77
CA ARG A 270 3.71 22.64 21.95
C ARG A 270 4.20 22.73 20.50
N GLN A 271 5.50 22.93 20.26
CA GLN A 271 6.10 22.96 18.93
C GLN A 271 5.90 21.64 18.19
N GLN A 272 6.09 20.49 18.85
CA GLN A 272 5.88 19.18 18.26
C GLN A 272 4.40 18.94 17.89
N LYS A 273 3.48 19.32 18.78
CA LYS A 273 2.02 19.25 18.52
C LYS A 273 1.63 20.12 17.33
N LEU A 274 2.05 21.39 17.31
CA LEU A 274 1.76 22.32 16.22
C LEU A 274 2.41 21.89 14.90
N THR A 275 3.63 21.34 14.92
CA THR A 275 4.29 20.79 13.72
C THR A 275 3.51 19.62 13.14
N THR A 276 2.99 18.74 14.00
CA THR A 276 2.13 17.62 13.59
C THR A 276 0.82 18.11 12.98
N GLN A 277 0.16 19.08 13.62
CA GLN A 277 -1.04 19.72 13.09
C GLN A 277 -0.77 20.42 11.75
N ARG A 278 0.35 21.15 11.61
CA ARG A 278 0.76 21.79 10.35
C ARG A 278 0.91 20.77 9.23
N ARG A 279 1.53 19.62 9.50
CA ARG A 279 1.66 18.54 8.50
C ARG A 279 0.29 18.02 8.07
N GLN A 280 -0.61 17.74 9.01
CA GLN A 280 -1.97 17.27 8.71
C GLN A 280 -2.77 18.29 7.88
N VAL A 281 -2.73 19.57 8.27
CA VAL A 281 -3.41 20.66 7.55
C VAL A 281 -2.81 20.85 6.15
N SER A 282 -1.49 20.75 6.00
CA SER A 282 -0.82 20.83 4.69
C SER A 282 -1.20 19.67 3.77
N VAL A 283 -1.24 18.44 4.29
CA VAL A 283 -1.71 17.26 3.53
C VAL A 283 -3.16 17.44 3.10
N ARG A 284 -4.04 17.88 4.01
CA ARG A 284 -5.44 18.17 3.69
C ARG A 284 -5.57 19.24 2.60
N LEU A 285 -4.77 20.31 2.67
CA LEU A 285 -4.75 21.37 1.66
C LEU A 285 -4.35 20.82 0.28
N GLN A 286 -3.32 19.97 0.22
CA GLN A 286 -2.92 19.29 -1.02
C GLN A 286 -4.01 18.36 -1.56
N GLN A 287 -4.70 17.62 -0.69
CA GLN A 287 -5.82 16.76 -1.08
C GLN A 287 -6.97 17.57 -1.67
N ILE A 288 -7.39 18.65 -0.99
CA ILE A 288 -8.44 19.55 -1.49
C ILE A 288 -8.04 20.13 -2.86
N GLN A 289 -6.79 20.57 -3.02
CA GLN A 289 -6.31 21.11 -4.30
C GLN A 289 -6.35 20.06 -5.41
N ARG A 290 -5.92 18.81 -5.15
CA ARG A 290 -6.02 17.71 -6.14
C ARG A 290 -7.47 17.44 -6.55
N VAL A 291 -8.42 17.48 -5.62
CA VAL A 291 -9.85 17.29 -5.91
C VAL A 291 -10.39 18.45 -6.74
N ILE A 292 -9.99 19.69 -6.44
CA ILE A 292 -10.33 20.87 -7.25
C ILE A 292 -9.77 20.73 -8.67
N ASP A 293 -8.48 20.41 -8.82
CA ASP A 293 -7.83 20.27 -10.13
C ASP A 293 -8.44 19.13 -10.96
N ARG A 294 -8.83 18.03 -10.32
CA ARG A 294 -9.55 16.93 -10.96
C ARG A 294 -10.91 17.41 -11.48
N ARG A 295 -11.72 18.05 -10.62
CA ARG A 295 -13.06 18.52 -10.99
C ARG A 295 -13.05 19.64 -12.02
N GLN A 296 -12.04 20.51 -11.99
CA GLN A 296 -11.85 21.53 -13.03
C GLN A 296 -11.54 20.88 -14.38
N ARG A 297 -10.71 19.82 -14.41
CA ARG A 297 -10.46 19.04 -15.63
C ARG A 297 -11.73 18.36 -16.15
N GLU A 298 -12.48 17.70 -15.27
CA GLU A 298 -13.79 17.12 -15.60
C GLU A 298 -14.72 18.19 -16.23
N LEU A 299 -14.85 19.37 -15.61
CA LEU A 299 -15.64 20.49 -16.14
C LEU A 299 -15.15 21.02 -17.50
N THR A 300 -13.84 20.97 -17.77
CA THR A 300 -13.24 21.38 -19.05
C THR A 300 -13.46 20.33 -20.14
N GLN A 301 -13.68 19.06 -19.77
CA GLN A 301 -14.06 17.98 -20.69
C GLN A 301 -15.55 18.04 -21.07
N TYR A 302 -16.40 18.59 -20.20
CA TYR A 302 -17.82 18.79 -20.51
C TYR A 302 -18.10 19.96 -21.48
N ASP A 303 -17.10 20.76 -21.87
CA ASP A 303 -17.28 21.73 -22.95
C ASP A 303 -17.57 20.98 -24.27
N GLU A 304 -18.50 21.48 -25.09
CA GLU A 304 -19.05 20.79 -26.28
C GLU A 304 -18.00 20.27 -27.28
N LYS A 305 -16.74 20.72 -27.17
CA LYS A 305 -15.59 20.27 -27.98
C LYS A 305 -14.87 19.01 -27.48
N ASN A 306 -15.10 18.57 -26.25
CA ASN A 306 -14.34 17.47 -25.61
C ASN A 306 -15.22 16.30 -25.13
N LEU A 307 -16.53 16.31 -25.42
CA LEU A 307 -17.36 15.13 -25.20
C LEU A 307 -16.84 14.00 -26.08
N MET A 308 -16.33 12.95 -25.45
CA MET A 308 -16.01 11.71 -26.16
C MET A 308 -17.31 11.17 -26.74
N PRO A 309 -17.44 11.07 -28.07
CA PRO A 309 -18.62 10.47 -28.66
C PRO A 309 -18.75 9.03 -28.15
N ALA A 310 -19.98 8.59 -27.87
CA ALA A 310 -20.24 7.18 -27.69
C ALA A 310 -19.79 6.44 -28.95
N PHE A 311 -19.10 5.31 -28.79
CA PHE A 311 -18.80 4.47 -29.95
C PHE A 311 -20.11 3.89 -30.50
N ILE A 312 -20.34 4.12 -31.79
CA ILE A 312 -21.51 3.62 -32.51
C ILE A 312 -20.99 2.83 -33.72
N PRO A 313 -21.29 1.52 -33.82
CA PRO A 313 -20.90 0.74 -34.98
C PRO A 313 -21.46 1.30 -36.30
N ASP A 314 -20.57 1.42 -37.29
CA ASP A 314 -20.83 1.88 -38.64
C ASP A 314 -21.28 0.71 -39.52
N ASP A 315 -22.45 0.83 -40.15
CA ASP A 315 -23.03 -0.20 -41.01
C ASP A 315 -22.31 -0.35 -42.37
N ARG A 316 -21.35 0.52 -42.66
CA ARG A 316 -20.48 0.42 -43.83
C ARG A 316 -19.16 -0.26 -43.54
N ARG A 317 -18.83 -0.45 -42.26
CA ARG A 317 -17.56 -1.01 -41.79
C ARG A 317 -17.71 -2.50 -41.53
N ARG A 318 -16.63 -3.27 -41.78
CA ARG A 318 -16.56 -4.67 -41.35
C ARG A 318 -15.85 -4.77 -40.01
N TYR A 319 -16.43 -5.54 -39.11
CA TYR A 319 -15.91 -5.75 -37.76
C TYR A 319 -15.48 -7.20 -37.59
N PHE A 320 -14.34 -7.39 -36.96
CA PHE A 320 -13.79 -8.68 -36.62
C PHE A 320 -13.57 -8.72 -35.11
N LEU A 321 -14.35 -9.51 -34.40
CA LEU A 321 -14.20 -9.68 -32.96
C LEU A 321 -13.35 -10.91 -32.69
N TYR A 322 -12.19 -10.72 -32.07
CA TYR A 322 -11.27 -11.80 -31.76
C TYR A 322 -11.46 -12.28 -30.33
N ALA A 323 -11.81 -13.56 -30.17
CA ALA A 323 -12.05 -14.17 -28.85
C ALA A 323 -10.94 -15.13 -28.40
N GLY A 324 -9.95 -15.42 -29.26
CA GLY A 324 -8.90 -16.42 -28.99
C GLY A 324 -9.45 -17.85 -28.89
N THR A 325 -10.03 -18.17 -27.74
CA THR A 325 -10.71 -19.44 -27.43
C THR A 325 -12.17 -19.17 -27.13
N LEU A 326 -13.08 -19.85 -27.82
CA LEU A 326 -14.47 -19.92 -27.40
C LEU A 326 -14.65 -21.22 -26.61
N SER A 327 -14.66 -21.12 -25.28
CA SER A 327 -14.99 -22.25 -24.39
C SER A 327 -16.25 -21.90 -23.60
N PRO A 328 -17.31 -22.72 -23.66
CA PRO A 328 -18.53 -22.48 -22.90
C PRO A 328 -18.36 -22.73 -21.40
N ASN A 329 -17.23 -23.27 -20.97
CA ASN A 329 -16.90 -23.48 -19.55
C ASN A 329 -16.19 -22.27 -18.92
N ASP A 330 -15.98 -21.20 -19.69
CA ASP A 330 -15.42 -19.94 -19.22
C ASP A 330 -16.53 -18.86 -19.27
N ASP A 331 -17.38 -18.87 -18.23
CA ASP A 331 -18.59 -18.03 -18.13
C ASP A 331 -18.26 -16.54 -18.33
N GLU A 332 -17.09 -16.09 -17.86
CA GLU A 332 -16.67 -14.68 -17.91
C GLU A 332 -16.31 -14.23 -19.32
N VAL A 333 -15.57 -15.05 -20.07
CA VAL A 333 -15.26 -14.80 -21.49
C VAL A 333 -16.53 -14.87 -22.34
N PHE A 334 -17.43 -15.79 -22.00
CA PHE A 334 -18.67 -16.01 -22.73
C PHE A 334 -19.69 -14.88 -22.54
N ASP A 335 -19.89 -14.40 -21.31
CA ASP A 335 -20.76 -13.26 -21.02
C ASP A 335 -20.22 -11.97 -21.65
N GLY A 336 -18.91 -11.72 -21.55
CA GLY A 336 -18.28 -10.56 -22.20
C GLY A 336 -18.43 -10.56 -23.73
N LEU A 337 -18.32 -11.74 -24.36
CA LEU A 337 -18.56 -11.91 -25.80
C LEU A 337 -20.01 -11.58 -26.19
N LYS A 338 -20.97 -12.03 -25.39
CA LYS A 338 -22.40 -11.79 -25.62
C LYS A 338 -22.73 -10.30 -25.53
N ASP A 339 -22.22 -9.62 -24.51
CA ASP A 339 -22.46 -8.20 -24.33
C ASP A 339 -21.81 -7.39 -25.45
N LEU A 340 -20.58 -7.77 -25.86
CA LEU A 340 -19.90 -7.18 -27.01
C LEU A 340 -20.71 -7.39 -28.29
N ALA A 341 -21.19 -8.61 -28.56
CA ALA A 341 -22.04 -8.89 -29.72
C ALA A 341 -23.32 -8.04 -29.71
N GLY A 342 -23.91 -7.79 -28.53
CA GLY A 342 -25.07 -6.92 -28.35
C GLY A 342 -24.82 -5.48 -28.82
N LEU A 343 -23.64 -4.91 -28.52
CA LEU A 343 -23.25 -3.58 -28.99
C LEU A 343 -23.27 -3.46 -30.53
N PHE A 344 -22.94 -4.56 -31.22
CA PHE A 344 -22.90 -4.64 -32.68
C PHE A 344 -24.19 -5.16 -33.33
N ARG A 345 -25.29 -5.33 -32.59
CA ARG A 345 -26.55 -5.91 -33.10
C ARG A 345 -27.05 -5.23 -34.39
N GLY A 346 -26.92 -3.91 -34.49
CA GLY A 346 -27.32 -3.13 -35.66
C GLY A 346 -26.47 -3.36 -36.92
N VAL A 347 -25.32 -4.04 -36.80
CA VAL A 347 -24.36 -4.29 -37.89
C VAL A 347 -23.93 -5.76 -38.00
N ILE A 348 -24.71 -6.70 -37.43
CA ILE A 348 -24.44 -8.15 -37.47
C ILE A 348 -24.01 -8.67 -38.86
N PRO A 349 -24.63 -8.25 -39.99
CA PRO A 349 -24.20 -8.72 -41.31
C PRO A 349 -22.74 -8.42 -41.67
N ASN A 350 -22.13 -7.43 -41.01
CA ASN A 350 -20.75 -7.03 -41.21
C ASN A 350 -19.82 -7.44 -40.05
N LEU A 351 -20.34 -8.15 -39.05
CA LEU A 351 -19.58 -8.65 -37.92
C LEU A 351 -19.14 -10.10 -38.19
N ASN A 352 -17.88 -10.40 -37.87
CA ASN A 352 -17.32 -11.74 -37.89
C ASN A 352 -16.63 -12.01 -36.56
N ILE A 353 -16.74 -13.24 -36.06
CA ILE A 353 -15.98 -13.70 -34.90
C ILE A 353 -14.79 -14.51 -35.38
N LEU A 354 -13.59 -14.12 -34.92
CA LEU A 354 -12.33 -14.78 -35.21
C LEU A 354 -11.85 -15.56 -34.00
N THR A 355 -11.42 -16.80 -34.22
CA THR A 355 -10.87 -17.67 -33.19
C THR A 355 -9.57 -18.33 -33.65
N SER A 356 -8.76 -18.75 -32.68
CA SER A 356 -7.47 -19.40 -32.92
C SER A 356 -7.32 -20.69 -32.12
N THR A 357 -8.42 -21.36 -31.81
CA THR A 357 -8.41 -22.67 -31.18
C THR A 357 -8.67 -23.77 -32.19
N VAL A 358 -7.93 -24.86 -32.04
CA VAL A 358 -8.34 -26.16 -32.61
C VAL A 358 -9.44 -26.68 -31.70
N ALA A 359 -10.65 -26.15 -31.89
CA ALA A 359 -11.81 -26.57 -31.14
C ALA A 359 -12.69 -27.46 -32.00
N ASP A 360 -13.32 -28.39 -31.32
CA ASP A 360 -14.30 -29.26 -31.89
C ASP A 360 -15.56 -28.47 -32.24
N ALA A 361 -16.28 -28.85 -33.29
CA ALA A 361 -17.54 -28.15 -33.63
C ALA A 361 -18.57 -28.21 -32.48
N GLU A 362 -18.50 -29.25 -31.64
CA GLU A 362 -19.30 -29.39 -30.41
C GLU A 362 -18.88 -28.42 -29.28
N ASP A 363 -17.60 -28.08 -29.16
CA ASP A 363 -17.12 -27.13 -28.15
C ASP A 363 -17.70 -25.72 -28.42
N PHE A 364 -18.03 -25.41 -29.68
CA PHE A 364 -18.64 -24.14 -30.08
C PHE A 364 -20.18 -24.14 -30.03
N HIS A 365 -20.84 -25.30 -30.01
CA HIS A 365 -22.30 -25.38 -30.16
C HIS A 365 -23.10 -24.57 -29.13
N PRO A 366 -22.72 -24.52 -27.83
CA PRO A 366 -23.40 -23.67 -26.85
C PRO A 366 -23.25 -22.18 -27.17
N VAL A 367 -22.08 -21.78 -27.71
CA VAL A 367 -21.81 -20.38 -28.08
C VAL A 367 -22.63 -19.95 -29.29
N LEU A 368 -22.74 -20.82 -30.29
CA LEU A 368 -23.55 -20.61 -31.48
C LEU A 368 -25.06 -20.66 -31.20
N SER A 369 -25.47 -21.17 -30.04
CA SER A 369 -26.89 -21.25 -29.66
C SER A 369 -27.46 -19.94 -29.09
N VAL A 370 -26.61 -18.94 -28.81
CA VAL A 370 -27.04 -17.62 -28.33
C VAL A 370 -27.69 -16.83 -29.47
N PRO A 371 -28.92 -16.31 -29.30
CA PRO A 371 -29.67 -15.65 -30.38
C PRO A 371 -28.93 -14.51 -31.10
N ASP A 372 -28.09 -13.75 -30.39
CA ASP A 372 -27.30 -12.66 -31.00
C ASP A 372 -25.99 -13.14 -31.64
N ILE A 373 -25.43 -14.28 -31.22
CA ILE A 373 -24.13 -14.80 -31.67
C ILE A 373 -24.28 -15.84 -32.79
N GLY A 374 -25.34 -16.64 -32.76
CA GLY A 374 -25.60 -17.72 -33.73
C GLY A 374 -25.83 -17.23 -35.15
N HIS A 375 -26.10 -15.94 -35.34
CA HIS A 375 -26.26 -15.31 -36.66
C HIS A 375 -25.00 -14.60 -37.16
N ILE A 376 -23.95 -14.51 -36.33
CA ILE A 376 -22.67 -13.92 -36.70
C ILE A 376 -21.86 -14.96 -37.47
N ALA A 377 -21.11 -14.53 -38.49
CA ALA A 377 -20.20 -15.43 -39.20
C ALA A 377 -18.99 -15.77 -38.32
N HIS A 378 -18.67 -17.06 -38.19
CA HIS A 378 -17.54 -17.56 -37.40
C HIS A 378 -16.43 -18.06 -38.32
N GLN A 379 -15.19 -17.66 -38.02
CA GLN A 379 -14.02 -18.07 -38.79
C GLN A 379 -12.88 -18.40 -37.83
N ASP A 380 -12.40 -19.63 -37.88
CA ASP A 380 -11.27 -20.07 -37.07
C ASP A 380 -10.00 -20.23 -37.94
N LEU A 381 -8.86 -19.92 -37.34
CA LEU A 381 -7.55 -19.96 -38.00
C LEU A 381 -7.27 -21.32 -38.66
N TYR A 382 -7.55 -22.43 -37.97
CA TYR A 382 -7.12 -23.75 -38.42
C TYR A 382 -7.98 -24.28 -39.56
N ASN A 383 -9.31 -24.17 -39.48
CA ASN A 383 -10.19 -24.52 -40.57
C ASN A 383 -9.96 -23.61 -41.76
N ASP A 384 -9.68 -22.32 -41.54
CA ASP A 384 -9.31 -21.41 -42.61
C ASP A 384 -8.06 -21.89 -43.37
N LEU A 385 -6.99 -22.20 -42.62
CA LEU A 385 -5.77 -22.78 -43.21
C LEU A 385 -6.04 -24.14 -43.87
N ALA A 386 -6.94 -24.96 -43.34
CA ALA A 386 -7.25 -26.28 -43.86
C ALA A 386 -8.11 -26.24 -45.14
N LEU A 387 -9.00 -25.24 -45.28
CA LEU A 387 -9.97 -25.10 -46.36
C LEU A 387 -9.50 -24.19 -47.51
N ASN A 388 -8.52 -23.31 -47.28
CA ASN A 388 -7.94 -22.46 -48.33
C ASN A 388 -7.28 -23.25 -49.48
N PHE A 389 -7.11 -24.57 -49.31
CA PHE A 389 -6.64 -25.47 -50.35
C PHE A 389 -7.81 -26.26 -50.94
N LYS A 390 -8.08 -26.03 -52.23
CA LYS A 390 -9.26 -26.55 -52.96
C LYS A 390 -9.41 -28.07 -52.76
N GLY A 391 -10.39 -28.49 -51.96
CA GLY A 391 -10.69 -29.90 -51.76
C GLY A 391 -12.09 -30.14 -51.21
N ARG A 392 -12.69 -31.28 -51.56
CA ARG A 392 -13.90 -31.78 -50.89
C ARG A 392 -13.49 -32.33 -49.52
N GLN A 393 -14.26 -32.00 -48.49
CA GLN A 393 -14.05 -32.51 -47.13
C GLN A 393 -14.09 -34.05 -47.10
N LEU A 394 -13.19 -34.64 -46.31
CA LEU A 394 -13.22 -36.06 -45.96
C LEU A 394 -14.34 -36.34 -44.93
N THR A 395 -15.12 -37.38 -45.16
CA THR A 395 -16.11 -37.90 -44.19
C THR A 395 -15.70 -39.32 -43.79
N GLY A 396 -15.32 -39.52 -42.53
CA GLY A 396 -14.98 -40.83 -41.96
C GLY A 396 -15.93 -41.22 -40.81
N THR A 397 -16.23 -42.50 -40.66
CA THR A 397 -17.06 -43.01 -39.55
C THR A 397 -16.20 -43.78 -38.53
N SER A 398 -16.42 -43.55 -37.23
CA SER A 398 -15.69 -44.17 -36.10
C SER A 398 -15.64 -45.71 -36.15
N TYR A 399 -16.69 -46.36 -36.66
CA TYR A 399 -16.76 -47.81 -36.88
C TYR A 399 -15.60 -48.38 -37.72
N ALA A 400 -14.94 -47.57 -38.54
CA ALA A 400 -13.78 -48.00 -39.33
C ALA A 400 -12.51 -48.21 -38.48
N LEU A 401 -12.33 -47.43 -37.40
CA LEU A 401 -11.12 -47.50 -36.57
C LEU A 401 -11.08 -48.78 -35.72
N ASN A 402 -12.16 -49.08 -34.99
CA ASN A 402 -12.21 -50.28 -34.14
C ASN A 402 -12.10 -51.57 -34.97
N ASN A 403 -12.78 -51.64 -36.12
CA ASN A 403 -12.66 -52.76 -37.05
C ASN A 403 -11.23 -52.92 -37.58
N ARG A 404 -10.55 -51.80 -37.88
CA ARG A 404 -9.15 -51.81 -38.31
C ARG A 404 -8.24 -52.35 -37.21
N LEU A 405 -8.37 -51.85 -35.97
CA LEU A 405 -7.56 -52.31 -34.83
C LEU A 405 -7.75 -53.81 -34.57
N PHE A 406 -8.99 -54.31 -34.59
CA PHE A 406 -9.23 -55.75 -34.50
C PHE A 406 -8.57 -56.53 -35.65
N SER A 407 -8.67 -56.05 -36.90
CA SER A 407 -8.04 -56.70 -38.05
C SER A 407 -6.50 -56.68 -38.00
N GLU A 408 -5.93 -55.70 -37.30
CA GLU A 408 -4.49 -55.55 -37.05
C GLU A 408 -4.02 -56.32 -35.79
N GLY A 409 -4.90 -57.12 -35.17
CA GLY A 409 -4.54 -58.01 -34.05
C GLY A 409 -4.54 -57.35 -32.67
N TRP A 410 -5.10 -56.15 -32.52
CA TRP A 410 -5.22 -55.49 -31.23
C TRP A 410 -6.30 -56.14 -30.37
N THR A 411 -6.06 -56.23 -29.06
CA THR A 411 -7.03 -56.72 -28.09
C THR A 411 -7.62 -55.57 -27.28
N GLN A 412 -8.94 -55.45 -27.26
CA GLN A 412 -9.63 -54.45 -26.45
C GLN A 412 -9.68 -54.90 -24.98
N SER A 413 -9.17 -54.06 -24.07
CA SER A 413 -9.11 -54.33 -22.63
C SER A 413 -10.05 -53.48 -21.79
N GLY A 414 -10.68 -52.44 -22.38
CA GLY A 414 -11.61 -51.54 -21.70
C GLY A 414 -12.70 -51.04 -22.65
N TYR A 415 -13.88 -50.77 -22.08
CA TYR A 415 -15.07 -50.31 -22.79
C TYR A 415 -15.62 -49.04 -22.13
N GLY A 416 -16.08 -48.06 -22.92
CA GLY A 416 -16.83 -46.91 -22.42
C GLY A 416 -16.51 -45.63 -23.18
N MET A 417 -16.49 -44.49 -22.45
CA MET A 417 -16.05 -43.21 -23.03
C MET A 417 -14.56 -43.18 -23.36
N VAL A 418 -13.80 -44.15 -22.86
CA VAL A 418 -12.40 -44.39 -23.23
C VAL A 418 -12.20 -45.88 -23.45
N ASP A 419 -12.00 -46.28 -24.71
CA ASP A 419 -11.63 -47.64 -25.07
C ASP A 419 -10.11 -47.79 -24.97
N THR A 420 -9.64 -48.95 -24.48
CA THR A 420 -8.21 -49.26 -24.41
C THR A 420 -7.90 -50.51 -25.23
N TRP A 421 -6.87 -50.40 -26.07
CA TRP A 421 -6.41 -51.44 -26.98
C TRP A 421 -4.95 -51.76 -26.69
N ILE A 422 -4.61 -53.04 -26.65
CA ILE A 422 -3.26 -53.52 -26.32
C ILE A 422 -2.78 -54.46 -27.42
N ASN A 423 -1.52 -54.28 -27.84
CA ASN A 423 -0.82 -55.17 -28.76
C ASN A 423 0.66 -55.23 -28.35
N ASN A 424 1.06 -56.31 -27.67
CA ASN A 424 2.37 -56.46 -27.02
C ASN A 424 2.65 -55.26 -26.07
N ASP A 425 3.78 -54.59 -26.24
CA ASP A 425 4.18 -53.42 -25.43
C ASP A 425 3.52 -52.10 -25.90
N LEU A 426 2.73 -52.15 -26.98
CA LEU A 426 1.99 -51.00 -27.50
C LEU A 426 0.60 -50.94 -26.87
N LYS A 427 0.19 -49.72 -26.53
CA LYS A 427 -1.15 -49.42 -26.03
C LYS A 427 -1.75 -48.25 -26.79
N ILE A 428 -3.02 -48.33 -27.11
CA ILE A 428 -3.81 -47.22 -27.65
C ILE A 428 -4.98 -46.95 -26.72
N THR A 429 -5.26 -45.69 -26.42
CA THR A 429 -6.52 -45.29 -25.78
C THR A 429 -7.31 -44.40 -26.71
N VAL A 430 -8.57 -44.76 -26.97
CA VAL A 430 -9.48 -44.02 -27.85
C VAL A 430 -10.53 -43.37 -26.96
N SER A 431 -10.54 -42.04 -26.89
CA SER A 431 -11.54 -41.27 -26.17
C SER A 431 -12.70 -40.91 -27.10
N HIS A 432 -13.92 -41.10 -26.65
CA HIS A 432 -15.15 -40.86 -27.41
C HIS A 432 -15.90 -39.64 -26.88
N ARG A 433 -16.68 -39.00 -27.76
CA ARG A 433 -17.67 -37.97 -27.42
C ARG A 433 -18.96 -38.63 -26.90
N GLU A 434 -19.89 -37.80 -26.41
CA GLU A 434 -21.21 -38.25 -25.97
C GLU A 434 -22.01 -38.91 -27.11
N ASP A 435 -21.83 -38.43 -28.35
CA ASP A 435 -22.45 -38.99 -29.55
C ASP A 435 -21.78 -40.31 -30.04
N GLY A 436 -20.69 -40.72 -29.39
CA GLY A 436 -19.92 -41.93 -29.71
C GLY A 436 -18.84 -41.76 -30.78
N SER A 437 -18.71 -40.58 -31.40
CA SER A 437 -17.62 -40.28 -32.33
C SER A 437 -16.28 -40.20 -31.60
N VAL A 438 -15.17 -40.41 -32.32
CA VAL A 438 -13.82 -40.42 -31.72
C VAL A 438 -13.36 -38.98 -31.53
N LYS A 439 -13.03 -38.61 -30.30
CA LYS A 439 -12.46 -37.30 -29.94
C LYS A 439 -10.94 -37.28 -30.09
N GLN A 440 -10.29 -38.31 -29.54
CA GLN A 440 -8.83 -38.34 -29.41
C GLN A 440 -8.31 -39.78 -29.37
N VAL A 441 -7.13 -40.01 -29.95
CA VAL A 441 -6.43 -41.30 -29.91
C VAL A 441 -5.03 -41.10 -29.36
N ASN A 442 -4.72 -41.71 -28.22
CA ASN A 442 -3.40 -41.66 -27.61
C ASN A 442 -2.65 -42.97 -27.86
N TYR A 443 -1.39 -42.87 -28.27
CA TYR A 443 -0.53 -44.01 -28.56
C TYR A 443 0.61 -44.06 -27.54
N PHE A 444 0.83 -45.24 -26.98
CA PHE A 444 1.81 -45.51 -25.96
C PHE A 444 2.76 -46.62 -26.41
N ASP A 445 4.04 -46.44 -26.10
CA ASP A 445 5.09 -47.44 -26.24
C ASP A 445 5.70 -47.70 -24.86
N HIS A 446 5.71 -48.96 -24.39
CA HIS A 446 6.12 -49.33 -23.04
C HIS A 446 5.44 -48.46 -21.95
N ASN A 447 4.13 -48.22 -22.09
CA ASN A 447 3.32 -47.30 -21.25
C ASN A 447 3.74 -45.82 -21.25
N THR A 448 4.67 -45.41 -22.10
CA THR A 448 5.05 -44.01 -22.30
C THR A 448 4.22 -43.43 -23.44
N LEU A 449 3.58 -42.28 -23.22
CA LEU A 449 2.83 -41.58 -24.27
C LEU A 449 3.80 -41.03 -25.31
N ILE A 450 3.63 -41.42 -26.57
CA ILE A 450 4.51 -41.00 -27.68
C ILE A 450 3.80 -40.15 -28.72
N LYS A 451 2.48 -40.27 -28.82
CA LYS A 451 1.70 -39.60 -29.87
C LYS A 451 0.24 -39.41 -29.44
N ILE A 452 -0.36 -38.30 -29.84
CA ILE A 452 -1.78 -37.97 -29.65
C ILE A 452 -2.35 -37.53 -31.00
N ASP A 453 -3.41 -38.19 -31.48
CA ASP A 453 -4.20 -37.72 -32.61
C ASP A 453 -5.49 -37.07 -32.10
N VAL A 454 -5.75 -35.83 -32.53
CA VAL A 454 -6.98 -35.08 -32.27
C VAL A 454 -7.88 -35.21 -33.50
N MET A 455 -9.15 -35.56 -33.28
CA MET A 455 -10.10 -35.88 -34.35
C MET A 455 -11.21 -34.84 -34.40
N ASN A 456 -11.71 -34.49 -35.59
CA ASN A 456 -12.97 -33.73 -35.71
C ASN A 456 -14.21 -34.62 -35.55
N THR A 457 -15.40 -34.01 -35.52
CA THR A 457 -16.71 -34.71 -35.48
C THR A 457 -16.90 -35.70 -36.63
N ASN A 458 -16.23 -35.50 -37.77
CA ASN A 458 -16.21 -36.42 -38.91
C ASN A 458 -15.12 -37.52 -38.79
N ASN A 459 -14.57 -37.75 -37.59
CA ASN A 459 -13.53 -38.74 -37.28
C ASN A 459 -12.26 -38.66 -38.15
N ASN A 460 -11.93 -37.47 -38.66
CA ASN A 460 -10.65 -37.24 -39.35
C ASN A 460 -9.65 -36.62 -38.38
N VAL A 461 -8.39 -37.02 -38.48
CA VAL A 461 -7.30 -36.40 -37.71
C VAL A 461 -7.15 -34.95 -38.15
N ILE A 462 -7.28 -34.00 -37.23
CA ILE A 462 -7.10 -32.57 -37.52
C ILE A 462 -5.75 -32.07 -37.02
N ALA A 463 -5.22 -32.72 -35.99
CA ALA A 463 -3.88 -32.47 -35.47
C ALA A 463 -3.27 -33.74 -34.87
N THR A 464 -1.95 -33.84 -34.94
CA THR A 464 -1.15 -34.88 -34.28
C THR A 464 -0.09 -34.20 -33.42
N GLN A 465 0.00 -34.58 -32.15
CA GLN A 465 1.06 -34.16 -31.24
C GLN A 465 2.03 -35.32 -31.02
N TYR A 466 3.33 -35.09 -31.21
CA TYR A 466 4.39 -36.04 -30.93
C TYR A 466 5.02 -35.69 -29.59
N VAL A 467 5.08 -36.67 -28.69
CA VAL A 467 5.46 -36.49 -27.29
C VAL A 467 6.80 -37.16 -27.02
N GLU A 468 7.69 -36.47 -26.31
CA GLU A 468 8.97 -36.97 -25.82
C GLU A 468 9.06 -36.83 -24.29
N ASP A 469 9.91 -37.67 -23.68
CA ASP A 469 10.38 -37.63 -22.28
C ASP A 469 9.49 -36.85 -21.29
N GLY A 470 8.54 -37.55 -20.65
CA GLY A 470 7.76 -36.99 -19.53
C GLY A 470 6.59 -36.08 -19.92
N ASN A 471 5.87 -36.40 -21.02
CA ASN A 471 4.72 -35.66 -21.55
C ASN A 471 5.03 -34.30 -22.20
N ASN A 472 6.26 -34.08 -22.68
CA ASN A 472 6.59 -32.85 -23.41
C ASN A 472 6.27 -32.99 -24.90
N VAL A 473 5.49 -32.08 -25.47
CA VAL A 473 5.24 -32.06 -26.92
C VAL A 473 6.48 -31.55 -27.63
N ARG A 474 6.97 -32.28 -28.64
CA ARG A 474 8.09 -31.86 -29.51
C ARG A 474 7.61 -31.28 -30.83
N TYR A 475 6.61 -31.90 -31.44
CA TYR A 475 6.00 -31.43 -32.69
C TYR A 475 4.49 -31.50 -32.61
N GLU A 476 3.82 -30.52 -33.20
CA GLU A 476 2.42 -30.61 -33.57
C GLU A 476 2.29 -30.48 -35.08
N GLU A 477 1.58 -31.41 -35.72
CA GLU A 477 1.24 -31.35 -37.12
C GLU A 477 -0.26 -31.13 -37.26
N PHE A 478 -0.65 -30.18 -38.11
CA PHE A 478 -2.05 -29.91 -38.44
C PHE A 478 -2.29 -30.30 -39.90
N TYR A 479 -3.45 -30.89 -40.18
CA TYR A 479 -3.72 -31.51 -41.48
C TYR A 479 -4.81 -30.79 -42.26
N ARG A 480 -4.71 -30.88 -43.59
CA ARG A 480 -5.80 -30.48 -44.48
C ARG A 480 -6.98 -31.42 -44.37
N PHE A 481 -8.17 -30.87 -44.58
CA PHE A 481 -9.41 -31.66 -44.63
C PHE A 481 -9.76 -32.13 -46.03
N ASP A 482 -8.91 -31.87 -47.01
CA ASP A 482 -9.02 -32.43 -48.35
C ASP A 482 -8.58 -33.90 -48.37
N ARG A 483 -8.74 -34.55 -49.54
CA ARG A 483 -8.37 -35.96 -49.72
C ARG A 483 -6.89 -36.27 -49.56
N THR A 484 -6.01 -35.27 -49.58
CA THR A 484 -4.57 -35.48 -49.45
C THR A 484 -4.16 -35.72 -48.02
N HIS A 485 -4.91 -35.16 -47.06
CA HIS A 485 -4.57 -35.17 -45.64
C HIS A 485 -3.12 -34.74 -45.38
N ALA A 486 -2.60 -33.85 -46.22
CA ALA A 486 -1.24 -33.37 -46.11
C ALA A 486 -1.09 -32.44 -44.90
N VAL A 487 0.11 -32.41 -44.32
CA VAL A 487 0.45 -31.47 -43.26
C VAL A 487 0.38 -30.05 -43.83
N MET A 488 -0.50 -29.23 -43.26
CA MET A 488 -0.62 -27.81 -43.59
C MET A 488 0.21 -26.92 -42.68
N MET A 489 0.45 -27.34 -41.43
CA MET A 489 1.21 -26.56 -40.47
C MET A 489 1.95 -27.48 -39.52
N THR A 490 3.17 -27.09 -39.15
CA THR A 490 3.94 -27.77 -38.12
C THR A 490 4.36 -26.77 -37.06
N LYS A 491 4.12 -27.06 -35.79
CA LYS A 491 4.71 -26.34 -34.65
C LYS A 491 5.82 -27.20 -34.05
N GLU A 492 7.00 -26.62 -33.88
CA GLU A 492 8.16 -27.27 -33.27
C GLU A 492 8.43 -26.66 -31.90
N TYR A 493 8.68 -27.52 -30.92
CA TYR A 493 8.92 -27.18 -29.53
C TYR A 493 10.28 -27.73 -29.08
N ARG A 494 10.96 -26.96 -28.24
CA ARG A 494 12.16 -27.39 -27.52
C ARG A 494 12.01 -26.97 -26.07
N ASP A 495 12.24 -27.91 -25.14
CA ASP A 495 12.07 -27.69 -23.70
C ASP A 495 10.68 -27.09 -23.36
N ASN A 496 9.64 -27.63 -24.02
CA ASN A 496 8.24 -27.19 -23.93
C ASN A 496 8.00 -25.71 -24.30
N ARG A 497 8.89 -25.12 -25.11
CA ARG A 497 8.75 -23.76 -25.66
C ARG A 497 8.65 -23.82 -27.17
N LEU A 498 7.63 -23.16 -27.72
CA LEU A 498 7.48 -23.00 -29.17
C LEU A 498 8.73 -22.32 -29.75
N GLN A 499 9.33 -22.97 -30.75
CA GLN A 499 10.51 -22.49 -31.46
C GLN A 499 10.15 -21.94 -32.84
N LEU A 500 9.27 -22.67 -33.55
CA LEU A 500 8.94 -22.41 -34.93
C LEU A 500 7.54 -22.89 -35.25
N ILE A 501 6.82 -22.11 -36.05
CA ILE A 501 5.61 -22.52 -36.75
C ILE A 501 5.91 -22.47 -38.25
N GLY A 502 5.82 -23.58 -38.96
CA GLY A 502 6.00 -23.67 -40.40
C GLY A 502 4.68 -23.91 -41.13
N LEU A 503 4.31 -23.04 -42.08
CA LEU A 503 3.10 -23.16 -42.88
C LEU A 503 3.37 -23.72 -44.29
N ARG A 504 2.59 -24.73 -44.62
CA ARG A 504 2.39 -25.53 -45.86
C ARG A 504 1.72 -24.85 -47.06
N ASP A 505 2.35 -24.65 -48.22
CA ASP A 505 1.58 -24.37 -49.47
C ASP A 505 0.94 -25.65 -50.05
N ASP A 506 0.05 -25.51 -51.05
CA ASP A 506 -0.69 -26.60 -51.69
C ASP A 506 0.21 -27.74 -52.22
N LYS A 507 1.46 -27.42 -52.57
CA LYS A 507 2.50 -28.34 -53.03
C LYS A 507 3.36 -28.93 -51.91
N ASN A 508 2.96 -28.72 -50.65
CA ASN A 508 3.64 -29.17 -49.43
C ASN A 508 5.01 -28.52 -49.18
N ALA A 509 5.28 -27.38 -49.81
CA ALA A 509 6.49 -26.58 -49.62
C ALA A 509 6.28 -25.53 -48.50
N LEU A 510 7.34 -25.27 -47.73
CA LEU A 510 7.31 -24.25 -46.67
C LEU A 510 7.06 -22.86 -47.29
N ALA A 511 5.88 -22.30 -47.02
CA ALA A 511 5.43 -21.02 -47.54
C ALA A 511 5.74 -19.86 -46.59
N ASN A 512 5.51 -20.06 -45.29
CA ASN A 512 5.74 -19.06 -44.25
C ASN A 512 6.29 -19.72 -43.00
N ALA A 513 7.01 -18.95 -42.18
CA ALA A 513 7.53 -19.42 -40.91
C ALA A 513 7.42 -18.31 -39.85
N PHE A 514 7.01 -18.68 -38.64
CA PHE A 514 6.78 -17.76 -37.52
C PHE A 514 7.47 -18.27 -36.26
N LYS A 515 7.87 -17.37 -35.38
CA LYS A 515 8.52 -17.73 -34.10
C LYS A 515 7.54 -17.81 -32.92
N SER A 516 6.30 -17.34 -33.11
CA SER A 516 5.27 -17.33 -32.08
C SER A 516 3.87 -17.41 -32.67
N ASP A 517 2.90 -17.82 -31.87
CA ASP A 517 1.48 -17.77 -32.23
C ASP A 517 1.02 -16.33 -32.51
N VAL A 518 1.58 -15.33 -31.80
CA VAL A 518 1.28 -13.91 -32.03
C VAL A 518 1.69 -13.47 -33.44
N GLU A 519 2.88 -13.88 -33.92
CA GLU A 519 3.32 -13.56 -35.29
C GLU A 519 2.42 -14.24 -36.35
N LEU A 520 2.00 -15.48 -36.12
CA LEU A 520 1.05 -16.19 -36.99
C LEU A 520 -0.31 -15.46 -37.03
N LEU A 521 -0.81 -15.01 -35.88
CA LEU A 521 -2.08 -14.30 -35.78
C LEU A 521 -2.04 -12.96 -36.50
N LEU A 522 -0.99 -12.16 -36.34
CA LEU A 522 -0.81 -10.91 -37.07
C LEU A 522 -0.81 -11.15 -38.59
N TRP A 523 -0.05 -12.14 -39.05
CA TRP A 523 -0.01 -12.55 -40.46
C TRP A 523 -1.38 -12.98 -40.99
N TRP A 524 -2.19 -13.64 -40.16
CA TRP A 524 -3.53 -14.09 -40.51
C TRP A 524 -4.52 -12.92 -40.55
N PHE A 525 -4.49 -12.02 -39.55
CA PHE A 525 -5.34 -10.85 -39.49
C PHE A 525 -5.11 -9.89 -40.65
N ARG A 526 -3.87 -9.66 -41.09
CA ARG A 526 -3.58 -8.86 -42.30
C ARG A 526 -4.28 -9.39 -43.55
N ARG A 527 -4.56 -10.69 -43.63
CA ARG A 527 -5.33 -11.28 -44.75
C ARG A 527 -6.84 -11.17 -44.56
N ARG A 528 -7.32 -11.16 -43.31
CA ARG A 528 -8.75 -11.17 -42.99
C ARG A 528 -9.33 -9.76 -42.87
N ALA A 529 -8.68 -8.91 -42.09
CA ALA A 529 -8.91 -7.48 -41.98
C ALA A 529 -7.93 -6.74 -42.89
N ALA A 530 -8.11 -6.86 -44.21
CA ALA A 530 -7.11 -6.44 -45.19
C ALA A 530 -7.17 -4.95 -45.57
N THR A 531 -8.12 -4.17 -45.04
CA THR A 531 -8.37 -2.78 -45.48
C THR A 531 -8.58 -1.81 -44.33
N ALA A 532 -8.41 -0.52 -44.61
CA ALA A 532 -8.72 0.57 -43.66
C ALA A 532 -10.20 0.72 -43.28
N ASN A 533 -11.09 0.03 -43.98
CA ASN A 533 -12.50 -0.06 -43.62
C ASN A 533 -12.82 -1.30 -42.76
N ASP A 534 -11.80 -2.01 -42.29
CA ASP A 534 -11.94 -3.11 -41.35
C ASP A 534 -11.54 -2.64 -39.94
N ALA A 535 -12.23 -3.15 -38.93
CA ALA A 535 -11.86 -2.94 -37.54
C ALA A 535 -11.75 -4.27 -36.79
N LEU A 536 -10.64 -4.45 -36.08
CA LEU A 536 -10.42 -5.61 -35.22
C LEU A 536 -10.69 -5.22 -33.77
N VAL A 537 -11.67 -5.87 -33.15
CA VAL A 537 -11.99 -5.75 -31.74
C VAL A 537 -11.20 -6.81 -30.98
N VAL A 538 -10.32 -6.37 -30.07
CA VAL A 538 -9.36 -7.24 -29.36
C VAL A 538 -9.26 -6.87 -27.90
N ASP A 539 -8.92 -7.83 -27.05
CA ASP A 539 -8.57 -7.56 -25.66
C ASP A 539 -7.31 -6.67 -25.57
N GLY A 540 -7.50 -5.46 -25.04
CA GLY A 540 -6.47 -4.45 -24.86
C GLY A 540 -5.42 -4.80 -23.79
N GLN A 541 -5.63 -5.87 -23.02
CA GLN A 541 -4.64 -6.39 -22.07
C GLN A 541 -3.83 -7.56 -22.66
N SER A 542 -4.20 -8.07 -23.83
CA SER A 542 -3.54 -9.22 -24.44
C SER A 542 -2.14 -8.90 -24.99
N PRO A 543 -1.18 -9.85 -24.96
CA PRO A 543 0.11 -9.70 -25.67
C PRO A 543 -0.05 -9.46 -27.17
N LEU A 544 -1.16 -9.95 -27.76
CA LEU A 544 -1.52 -9.74 -29.15
C LEU A 544 -1.78 -8.26 -29.45
N PHE A 545 -2.54 -7.56 -28.60
CA PHE A 545 -2.77 -6.13 -28.75
C PHE A 545 -1.47 -5.33 -28.77
N GLN A 546 -0.54 -5.62 -27.85
CA GLN A 546 0.77 -4.96 -27.83
C GLN A 546 1.56 -5.18 -29.11
N ALA A 547 1.52 -6.40 -29.66
CA ALA A 547 2.18 -6.70 -30.93
C ALA A 547 1.50 -6.00 -32.12
N MET A 548 0.18 -5.86 -32.10
CA MET A 548 -0.57 -5.13 -33.13
C MET A 548 -0.24 -3.64 -33.16
N LEU A 549 -0.02 -3.00 -32.01
CA LEU A 549 0.38 -1.59 -31.95
C LEU A 549 1.76 -1.34 -32.61
N GLY A 550 2.61 -2.36 -32.68
CA GLY A 550 3.90 -2.32 -33.37
C GLY A 550 3.84 -2.71 -34.85
N ASP A 551 2.68 -3.16 -35.35
CA ASP A 551 2.52 -3.70 -36.69
C ASP A 551 2.32 -2.61 -37.75
N LYS A 552 3.41 -2.07 -38.28
CA LYS A 552 3.40 -1.01 -39.31
C LYS A 552 2.74 -1.39 -40.63
N GLU A 553 2.50 -2.67 -40.88
CA GLU A 553 1.89 -3.16 -42.13
C GLU A 553 0.38 -3.32 -42.04
N ALA A 554 -0.21 -3.18 -40.85
CA ALA A 554 -1.65 -3.27 -40.68
C ALA A 554 -2.34 -2.02 -41.25
N GLU A 555 -3.32 -2.25 -42.12
CA GLU A 555 -4.16 -1.19 -42.69
C GLU A 555 -5.48 -0.98 -41.93
N TYR A 556 -5.84 -1.90 -41.02
CA TYR A 556 -7.11 -1.91 -40.30
C TYR A 556 -7.07 -1.10 -39.00
N GLN A 557 -8.25 -0.71 -38.49
CA GLN A 557 -8.38 -0.04 -37.20
C GLN A 557 -8.38 -1.07 -36.05
N ILE A 558 -7.80 -0.68 -34.91
CA ILE A 558 -7.84 -1.47 -33.68
C ILE A 558 -8.87 -0.84 -32.73
N ILE A 559 -9.77 -1.67 -32.18
CA ILE A 559 -10.71 -1.28 -31.13
C ILE A 559 -10.41 -2.15 -29.90
N PRO A 560 -9.63 -1.65 -28.93
CA PRO A 560 -9.34 -2.40 -27.73
C PRO A 560 -10.56 -2.45 -26.80
N THR A 561 -10.77 -3.61 -26.19
CA THR A 561 -11.68 -3.82 -25.07
C THR A 561 -10.88 -3.91 -23.77
N PHE A 562 -11.31 -3.25 -22.70
CA PHE A 562 -10.61 -3.29 -21.41
C PHE A 562 -11.51 -3.77 -20.29
N TYR A 563 -11.04 -4.77 -19.53
CA TYR A 563 -11.73 -5.38 -18.39
C TYR A 563 -10.90 -5.28 -17.11
N ARG A 564 -11.54 -5.19 -15.93
CA ARG A 564 -10.97 -5.30 -14.57
C ARG A 564 -9.56 -4.73 -14.47
N LEU A 565 -9.47 -3.44 -14.17
CA LEU A 565 -8.22 -2.74 -13.85
C LEU A 565 -7.57 -3.29 -12.56
N GLU A 566 -6.90 -4.43 -12.64
CA GLU A 566 -5.84 -4.75 -11.70
C GLU A 566 -4.54 -4.10 -12.20
N ALA A 567 -4.29 -2.88 -11.74
CA ALA A 567 -3.00 -2.19 -11.79
C ALA A 567 -2.30 -2.09 -13.16
N ASN A 568 -2.97 -1.57 -14.19
CA ASN A 568 -2.30 -1.06 -15.39
C ASN A 568 -2.25 0.47 -15.36
N ASP A 569 -1.16 1.04 -14.82
CA ASP A 569 -0.89 2.48 -14.80
C ASP A 569 -0.63 3.08 -16.21
N ASP A 570 -0.57 2.26 -17.27
CA ASP A 570 -0.18 2.69 -18.63
C ASP A 570 -1.31 2.68 -19.69
N LEU A 571 -2.55 2.32 -19.34
CA LEU A 571 -3.64 2.17 -20.33
C LEU A 571 -3.99 3.49 -21.04
N VAL A 572 -4.09 4.57 -20.28
CA VAL A 572 -4.29 5.94 -20.80
C VAL A 572 -3.12 6.35 -21.69
N ASP A 573 -1.89 6.03 -21.29
CA ASP A 573 -0.68 6.35 -22.03
C ASP A 573 -0.60 5.59 -23.35
N VAL A 574 -1.01 4.32 -23.39
CA VAL A 574 -1.11 3.53 -24.62
C VAL A 574 -2.12 4.17 -25.58
N VAL A 575 -3.33 4.46 -25.11
CA VAL A 575 -4.36 5.06 -25.99
C VAL A 575 -3.92 6.44 -26.50
N ASN A 576 -3.34 7.29 -25.64
CA ASN A 576 -2.81 8.59 -26.04
C ASN A 576 -1.63 8.48 -27.02
N ARG A 577 -0.71 7.52 -26.82
CA ARG A 577 0.47 7.33 -27.67
C ARG A 577 0.11 6.84 -29.07
N TYR A 578 -0.91 5.99 -29.19
CA TYR A 578 -1.31 5.34 -30.43
C TYR A 578 -2.62 5.91 -31.02
N GLN A 579 -2.90 7.20 -30.80
CA GLN A 579 -4.10 7.90 -31.29
C GLN A 579 -4.37 7.81 -32.82
N ASN A 580 -3.34 7.49 -33.62
CA ASN A 580 -3.49 7.30 -35.07
C ASN A 580 -4.01 5.90 -35.44
N TRP A 581 -4.04 4.97 -34.49
CA TRP A 581 -4.38 3.55 -34.69
C TRP A 581 -5.61 3.15 -33.88
N ILE A 582 -5.80 3.79 -32.74
CA ILE A 582 -6.92 3.61 -31.83
C ILE A 582 -7.81 4.85 -31.92
N HIS A 583 -8.98 4.70 -32.57
CA HIS A 583 -9.98 5.77 -32.65
C HIS A 583 -11.23 5.48 -31.82
N ASP A 584 -11.39 4.24 -31.36
CA ASP A 584 -12.53 3.80 -30.56
C ASP A 584 -12.03 2.84 -29.47
N VAL A 585 -12.61 2.90 -28.28
CA VAL A 585 -12.30 2.06 -27.13
C VAL A 585 -13.59 1.61 -26.46
N ILE A 586 -13.63 0.34 -26.05
CA ILE A 586 -14.76 -0.23 -25.30
C ILE A 586 -14.27 -0.58 -23.90
N ALA A 587 -14.83 0.07 -22.89
CA ALA A 587 -14.64 -0.26 -21.49
C ALA A 587 -15.68 -1.28 -21.06
N LEU A 588 -15.26 -2.38 -20.44
CA LEU A 588 -16.13 -3.46 -19.98
C LEU A 588 -16.58 -3.27 -18.53
N ASP A 589 -16.09 -2.23 -17.85
CA ASP A 589 -16.45 -1.87 -16.48
C ASP A 589 -16.35 -0.36 -16.22
N ASP A 590 -17.08 0.12 -15.20
CA ASP A 590 -17.15 1.54 -14.81
C ASP A 590 -15.78 2.15 -14.48
N LEU A 591 -14.90 1.38 -13.81
CA LEU A 591 -13.60 1.88 -13.39
C LEU A 591 -12.70 2.12 -14.61
N SER A 592 -12.70 1.20 -15.57
CA SER A 592 -12.02 1.33 -16.85
C SER A 592 -12.56 2.52 -17.64
N PHE A 593 -13.88 2.68 -17.71
CA PHE A 593 -14.53 3.78 -18.41
C PHE A 593 -14.14 5.14 -17.80
N GLU A 594 -14.26 5.31 -16.48
CA GLU A 594 -13.89 6.54 -15.77
C GLU A 594 -12.39 6.86 -15.91
N THR A 595 -11.52 5.84 -15.90
CA THR A 595 -10.07 6.01 -16.08
C THR A 595 -9.73 6.50 -17.49
N LEU A 596 -10.34 5.91 -18.51
CA LEU A 596 -10.20 6.34 -19.91
C LEU A 596 -10.74 7.75 -20.14
N LEU A 597 -11.94 8.02 -19.62
CA LEU A 597 -12.63 9.30 -19.74
C LEU A 597 -11.80 10.44 -19.12
N THR A 598 -11.20 10.21 -17.95
CA THR A 598 -10.41 11.23 -17.25
C THR A 598 -8.98 11.38 -17.80
N GLY A 599 -8.42 10.33 -18.38
CA GLY A 599 -7.00 10.30 -18.78
C GLY A 599 -6.71 10.64 -20.24
N ILE A 600 -7.63 10.34 -21.17
CA ILE A 600 -7.38 10.55 -22.60
C ILE A 600 -7.45 12.04 -22.94
N THR A 601 -6.50 12.49 -23.74
CA THR A 601 -6.28 13.92 -24.05
C THR A 601 -6.71 14.33 -25.46
N HIS A 602 -7.27 13.40 -26.23
CA HIS A 602 -7.74 13.60 -27.61
C HIS A 602 -9.15 13.02 -27.80
N GLN A 603 -9.82 13.38 -28.89
CA GLN A 603 -11.17 12.88 -29.17
C GLN A 603 -11.10 11.41 -29.63
N ILE A 604 -11.86 10.55 -28.96
CA ILE A 604 -11.96 9.12 -29.24
C ILE A 604 -13.40 8.66 -29.02
N GLY A 605 -13.86 7.64 -29.76
CA GLY A 605 -15.08 6.94 -29.41
C GLY A 605 -14.87 6.15 -28.12
N LEU A 606 -15.67 6.40 -27.09
CA LEU A 606 -15.58 5.68 -25.82
C LEU A 606 -16.95 5.11 -25.48
N GLN A 607 -17.03 3.80 -25.27
CA GLN A 607 -18.28 3.12 -24.89
C GLN A 607 -18.06 2.27 -23.64
N LEU A 608 -18.93 2.48 -22.64
CA LEU A 608 -19.10 1.53 -21.55
C LEU A 608 -20.02 0.40 -22.03
N LEU A 609 -19.58 -0.84 -21.91
CA LEU A 609 -20.43 -2.00 -22.12
C LEU A 609 -21.30 -2.15 -20.88
N ASN A 610 -22.62 -1.99 -21.05
CA ASN A 610 -23.56 -2.00 -19.93
C ASN A 610 -23.50 -3.36 -19.22
N SER A 611 -23.27 -3.33 -17.90
CA SER A 611 -23.42 -4.48 -17.00
C SER A 611 -24.84 -4.98 -16.89
#